data_AF-A0A4S9LGD9-F1
#
_entry.id   AF-A0A4S9LGD9-F1
#
_cell.length_a   1.000
_cell.length_b   1.000
_cell.length_c   1.000
_cell.angle_alpha   90.00
_cell.angle_beta   90.00
_cell.angle_gamma   90.00
#
_symmetry.space_group_name_H-M   'P 1'
#
loop_
_entity.id
_entity.type
_entity.pdbx_description
1 polymer ?
#
loop_
_entity_poly.entity_id
_entity_poly.type
_entity_poly.pdbx_seq_one_letter_code
_entity_poly.pdbx_strand_id
1 'polypeptide(L)'
;MSAPHPYPFYKELYNDKGRSDVILCFGDQRVLAHRLILAGASELFHTALKSKFPVATNAEYNIEEFAPATAHAMIKHIYGFKYDEDHLDLR
;
A
#
# COMPACT_ATOMS: atom_id res chain seq x y z
N MET A 1 14.28 -16.28 12.00
CA MET A 1 14.67 -15.89 10.62
C MET A 1 13.39 -15.47 9.92
N SER A 2 13.22 -14.19 9.58
CA SER A 2 12.04 -13.71 8.85
C SER A 2 12.02 -14.33 7.45
N ALA A 3 10.85 -14.76 6.98
CA ALA A 3 10.71 -15.25 5.61
C ALA A 3 11.23 -14.20 4.61
N PRO A 4 11.89 -14.62 3.51
CA PRO A 4 12.29 -13.69 2.46
C PRO A 4 11.04 -12.94 1.99
N HIS A 5 11.14 -11.61 2.00
CA HIS A 5 10.06 -10.74 1.57
C HIS A 5 9.77 -11.07 0.09
N PRO A 6 8.53 -11.45 -0.28
CA PRO A 6 8.25 -11.95 -1.64
C PRO A 6 8.50 -10.92 -2.74
N TYR A 7 8.66 -9.62 -2.41
CA TYR A 7 8.76 -8.53 -3.39
C TYR A 7 9.93 -7.56 -3.11
N PRO A 8 11.20 -7.94 -3.30
CA PRO A 8 12.35 -7.13 -2.88
C PRO A 8 12.69 -5.91 -3.76
N PHE A 9 11.90 -5.56 -4.78
CA PHE A 9 12.36 -4.64 -5.85
C PHE A 9 11.54 -3.36 -6.04
N TYR A 10 10.58 -3.04 -5.17
CA TYR A 10 9.71 -1.87 -5.40
C TYR A 10 9.94 -0.68 -4.48
N LYS A 11 10.92 -0.71 -3.57
CA LYS A 11 11.17 0.40 -2.62
C LYS A 11 11.29 1.76 -3.30
N GLU A 12 11.96 1.80 -4.45
CA GLU A 12 12.16 3.01 -5.25
C GLU A 12 10.86 3.56 -5.87
N LEU A 13 9.82 2.75 -5.95
CA LEU A 13 8.49 3.13 -6.47
C LEU A 13 7.55 3.62 -5.37
N TYR A 14 7.94 3.54 -4.10
CA TYR A 14 7.09 4.00 -3.01
C TYR A 14 6.94 5.52 -3.03
N ASN A 15 5.69 5.98 -3.12
CA ASN A 15 5.34 7.39 -3.27
C ASN A 15 6.06 8.08 -4.45
N ASP A 16 6.49 7.30 -5.44
CA ASP A 16 7.05 7.80 -6.68
C ASP A 16 5.92 8.27 -7.60
N LYS A 17 6.12 9.42 -8.23
CA LYS A 17 5.16 9.96 -9.20
C LYS A 17 5.28 9.26 -10.56
N GLY A 18 6.42 8.65 -10.85
CA GLY A 18 6.70 7.97 -12.10
C GLY A 18 5.87 6.70 -12.26
N ARG A 19 4.84 6.76 -13.10
CA ARG A 19 3.94 5.63 -13.43
C ARG A 19 2.94 5.26 -12.33
N SER A 20 2.79 6.09 -11.29
CA SER A 20 1.70 5.95 -10.33
C SER A 20 0.36 6.16 -11.03
N ASP A 21 -0.60 5.29 -10.75
CA ASP A 21 -1.94 5.27 -11.35
C ASP A 21 -3.07 5.23 -10.32
N VAL A 22 -2.73 5.34 -9.03
CA VAL A 22 -3.68 5.48 -7.92
C VAL A 22 -3.05 6.24 -6.75
N ILE A 23 -3.85 7.02 -6.04
CA ILE A 23 -3.49 7.68 -4.78
C ILE A 23 -4.20 6.93 -3.65
N LEU A 24 -3.44 6.41 -2.70
CA LEU A 24 -3.99 5.84 -1.47
C LEU A 24 -4.20 6.96 -0.45
N CYS A 25 -5.41 7.06 0.09
CA CYS A 25 -5.81 8.08 1.05
C CYS A 25 -6.17 7.40 2.39
N PHE A 26 -5.58 7.86 3.50
CA PHE A 26 -5.88 7.34 4.85
C PHE A 26 -5.71 8.46 5.88
N GLY A 27 -6.82 8.91 6.47
CA GLY A 27 -6.86 10.18 7.20
C GLY A 27 -6.42 11.33 6.29
N ASP A 28 -5.52 12.18 6.78
CA ASP A 28 -4.96 13.30 6.02
C ASP A 28 -3.75 12.89 5.15
N GLN A 29 -3.36 11.61 5.17
CA GLN A 29 -2.18 11.12 4.47
C GLN A 29 -2.51 10.63 3.06
N ARG A 30 -1.58 10.88 2.13
CA ARG A 30 -1.68 10.49 0.72
C ARG A 30 -0.39 9.84 0.25
N VAL A 31 -0.51 8.74 -0.49
CA VAL A 31 0.62 8.02 -1.09
C VAL A 31 0.34 7.75 -2.56
N LEU A 32 1.24 8.18 -3.44
CA LEU A 32 1.24 7.79 -4.85
C LEU A 32 1.62 6.31 -4.97
N ALA A 33 0.79 5.53 -5.63
CA ALA A 33 0.91 4.09 -5.68
C ALA A 33 0.59 3.51 -7.06
N HIS A 34 0.79 2.20 -7.17
CA HIS A 34 0.73 1.43 -8.40
C HIS A 34 -0.28 0.29 -8.25
N ARG A 35 -1.38 0.33 -8.98
CA ARG A 35 -2.45 -0.67 -8.94
C ARG A 35 -1.92 -2.08 -9.16
N LEU A 36 -0.97 -2.24 -10.09
CA LEU A 36 -0.34 -3.53 -10.40
C LEU A 36 0.40 -4.12 -9.19
N ILE A 37 1.15 -3.29 -8.45
CA ILE A 37 1.91 -3.74 -7.27
C ILE A 37 0.94 -4.10 -6.15
N LEU A 38 -0.05 -3.24 -5.89
CA LEU A 38 -1.09 -3.48 -4.87
C LEU A 38 -1.86 -4.78 -5.14
N ALA A 39 -2.32 -4.98 -6.38
CA ALA A 39 -3.07 -6.17 -6.79
C ALA A 39 -2.23 -7.45 -6.83
N GLY A 40 -0.91 -7.34 -6.97
CA GLY A 40 0.01 -8.47 -6.88
C GLY A 40 0.31 -8.89 -5.45
N ALA A 41 0.26 -7.94 -4.50
CA ALA A 41 0.60 -8.18 -3.09
C ALA A 41 -0.62 -8.44 -2.19
N SER A 42 -1.84 -8.13 -2.63
CA SER A 42 -3.04 -8.25 -1.81
C SER A 42 -4.27 -8.67 -2.63
N GLU A 43 -4.95 -9.73 -2.17
CA GLU A 43 -6.21 -10.18 -2.75
C GLU A 43 -7.34 -9.14 -2.62
N LEU A 44 -7.34 -8.36 -1.53
CA LEU A 44 -8.28 -7.27 -1.33
C LEU A 44 -8.13 -6.21 -2.43
N PHE A 45 -6.90 -5.71 -2.64
CA PHE A 45 -6.63 -4.76 -3.71
C PHE A 45 -6.88 -5.39 -5.09
N HIS A 46 -6.51 -6.65 -5.28
CA HIS A 46 -6.78 -7.36 -6.52
C HIS A 46 -8.27 -7.34 -6.88
N THR A 47 -9.11 -7.70 -5.91
CA THR A 47 -10.57 -7.78 -6.08
C THR A 47 -11.18 -6.40 -6.28
N ALA A 48 -10.78 -5.42 -5.45
CA ALA A 48 -11.31 -4.07 -5.55
C ALA A 48 -10.96 -3.40 -6.88
N LEU A 49 -9.70 -3.50 -7.31
CA LEU A 49 -9.18 -2.84 -8.50
C LEU A 49 -9.61 -3.51 -9.82
N LYS A 50 -10.05 -4.77 -9.79
CA LYS A 50 -10.66 -5.49 -10.92
C LYS A 50 -12.19 -5.48 -10.93
N SER A 51 -12.81 -4.89 -9.91
CA SER A 51 -14.27 -4.87 -9.80
C SER A 51 -14.90 -3.97 -10.88
N LYS A 52 -16.24 -4.03 -11.01
CA LYS A 52 -17.00 -3.09 -11.85
C LYS A 52 -17.39 -1.81 -11.10
N PHE A 53 -16.96 -1.66 -9.85
CA PHE A 53 -17.30 -0.52 -9.00
C PHE A 53 -16.39 0.68 -9.30
N PRO A 54 -16.81 1.92 -8.98
CA PRO A 54 -16.00 3.12 -9.23
C PRO A 54 -14.59 3.06 -8.61
N VAL A 55 -14.41 2.34 -7.50
CA VAL A 55 -13.10 2.08 -6.88
C VAL A 55 -12.08 1.45 -7.85
N ALA A 56 -12.55 0.73 -8.87
CA ALA A 56 -11.72 0.12 -9.90
C ALA A 56 -11.21 1.11 -10.97
N THR A 57 -11.72 2.34 -11.02
CA THR A 57 -11.30 3.35 -12.01
C THR A 57 -11.00 4.71 -11.39
N ASN A 58 -11.36 4.93 -10.12
CA ASN A 58 -11.04 6.16 -9.41
C ASN A 58 -9.52 6.34 -9.26
N ALA A 59 -9.12 7.61 -9.37
CA ALA A 59 -7.75 8.04 -9.12
C ALA A 59 -7.37 7.94 -7.64
N GLU A 60 -8.35 8.04 -6.73
CA GLU A 60 -8.16 7.90 -5.29
C GLU A 60 -8.79 6.60 -4.77
N TYR A 61 -8.11 5.96 -3.82
CA TYR A 61 -8.58 4.80 -3.08
C TYR A 61 -8.48 5.10 -1.58
N ASN A 62 -9.62 5.17 -0.90
CA ASN A 62 -9.67 5.45 0.54
C ASN A 62 -9.51 4.15 1.33
N ILE A 63 -8.65 4.17 2.34
CA ILE A 63 -8.48 3.11 3.34
C ILE A 63 -8.98 3.67 4.66
N GLU A 64 -10.16 3.22 5.09
CA GLU A 64 -10.87 3.75 6.26
C GLU A 64 -10.85 2.78 7.45
N GLU A 65 -10.56 1.50 7.17
CA GLU A 65 -10.63 0.40 8.14
C GLU A 65 -9.47 0.37 9.13
N PHE A 66 -8.40 1.13 8.86
CA PHE A 66 -7.16 1.10 9.63
C PHE A 66 -6.73 2.50 10.08
N ALA A 67 -6.09 2.58 11.25
CA ALA A 67 -5.41 3.81 11.66
C ALA A 67 -4.34 4.21 10.62
N PRO A 68 -4.09 5.52 10.39
CA PRO A 68 -3.15 5.97 9.37
C PRO A 68 -1.75 5.34 9.47
N ALA A 69 -1.22 5.19 10.69
CA ALA A 69 0.08 4.55 10.91
C ALA A 69 0.10 3.08 10.46
N THR A 70 -0.99 2.33 10.72
CA THR A 70 -1.14 0.93 10.32
C THR A 70 -1.24 0.80 8.80
N ALA A 71 -2.08 1.62 8.16
CA ALA A 71 -2.20 1.65 6.71
C ALA A 71 -0.85 1.98 6.06
N HIS A 72 -0.15 2.98 6.57
CA HIS A 72 1.18 3.37 6.08
C HIS A 72 2.20 2.24 6.19
N ALA A 73 2.22 1.53 7.31
CA ALA A 73 3.12 0.39 7.52
C ALA A 73 2.80 -0.77 6.57
N MET A 74 1.52 -1.09 6.36
CA MET A 74 1.08 -2.11 5.39
C MET A 74 1.51 -1.75 3.97
N ILE A 75 1.32 -0.49 3.56
CA ILE A 75 1.72 -0.03 2.22
C ILE A 75 3.23 -0.12 2.07
N LYS A 76 4.00 0.39 3.04
CA LYS A 76 5.47 0.25 3.04
C LYS A 76 5.91 -1.21 2.94
N HIS A 77 5.24 -2.11 3.65
CA HIS A 77 5.52 -3.53 3.57
C HIS A 77 5.28 -4.08 2.14
N ILE A 78 4.18 -3.70 1.47
CA ILE A 78 3.92 -4.07 0.06
C ILE A 78 5.05 -3.62 -0.87
N TYR A 79 5.65 -2.44 -0.64
CA TYR A 79 6.79 -1.93 -1.41
C TYR A 79 8.15 -2.51 -0.97
N GLY A 80 8.16 -3.48 -0.05
CA GLY A 80 9.36 -4.20 0.36
C GLY A 80 10.18 -3.53 1.46
N PHE A 81 9.66 -2.48 2.11
CA PHE A 81 10.28 -1.95 3.34
C PHE A 81 10.22 -3.02 4.44
N LYS A 82 11.28 -3.10 5.22
CA LYS A 82 11.26 -3.92 6.44
C LYS A 82 10.30 -3.26 7.42
N TYR A 83 9.58 -4.09 8.15
CA TYR A 83 8.88 -3.62 9.34
C TYR A 83 9.95 -3.41 10.41
N ASP A 84 10.23 -2.15 10.77
CA ASP A 84 11.08 -1.88 11.93
C ASP A 84 10.22 -2.15 13.17
N GLU A 85 10.53 -3.23 13.89
CA GLU A 85 9.82 -3.64 15.11
C GLU A 85 9.96 -2.62 16.25
N ASP A 86 10.90 -1.67 16.14
CA ASP A 86 11.23 -0.63 17.15
C ASP A 86 10.16 0.47 17.31
N HIS A 87 8.98 0.32 16.71
CA HIS A 87 7.84 1.23 16.93
C HIS A 87 6.69 0.62 17.75
N LEU A 88 6.90 -0.57 18.33
CA LEU A 88 5.94 -1.17 19.28
C LEU A 88 6.21 -0.81 20.75
N ASP A 89 7.26 -0.05 21.07
CA ASP A 89 7.51 0.48 22.43
C ASP A 89 6.68 1.74 22.75
N LEU A 90 5.37 1.67 22.51
CA LEU A 90 4.40 2.56 23.16
C LEU A 90 3.18 1.76 23.61
N ARG A 91 3.38 0.92 24.63
CA ARG A 91 2.54 0.89 25.85
C ARG A 91 3.10 -0.06 26.91
#